data_AF-A0A382HEU2-F1
#
_entry.id   AF-A0A382HEU2-F1
#
_cell.length_a   1.000
_cell.length_b   1.000
_cell.length_c   1.000
_cell.angle_alpha   90.00
_cell.angle_beta   90.00
_cell.angle_gamma   90.00
#
_symmetry.space_group_name_H-M   'P 1'
#
loop_
_entity.id
_entity.type
_entity.pdbx_description
1 polymer ?
#
loop_
_entity_poly.entity_id
_entity_poly.type
_entity_poly.pdbx_seq_one_letter_code
_entity_poly.pdbx_strand_id
1 'polypeptide(L)'
;MIEIEKMGKPAVPIVSGRFEDDALASSRAFGMPDLQFVIVPRIYRNLADNLCVTQTEEVMDELISCLTADSTNDTTPEDQESTLRYEGEDRFDAILKMNSDYTRRDWSDALPVFPPTESAVADLISGTSLPSDHIVCDMPPGFGLATVEKIAINSALAGAKPEHMPIIIAAVKCLSEMGEHGGKSLLMSTSPHAPILVVNGPIAKEVGLNPRSALGPGRDNEINIIIGRAFYLCLKNIGMWYPNKMDMDTIGTTR
;
A
#
# COMPACT_ATOMS: atom_id res chain seq x y z
N MET A 1 14.04 15.40 -1.44
CA MET A 1 15.39 14.82 -1.27
C MET A 1 15.72 13.91 -2.43
N ILE A 2 14.99 12.80 -2.63
CA ILE A 2 15.23 11.88 -3.77
C ILE A 2 15.18 12.59 -5.13
N GLU A 3 14.21 13.47 -5.37
CA GLU A 3 14.17 14.25 -6.62
C GLU A 3 15.35 15.23 -6.76
N ILE A 4 15.94 15.69 -5.65
CA ILE A 4 17.14 16.56 -5.66
C ILE A 4 18.38 15.71 -6.01
N GLU A 5 18.49 14.51 -5.45
CA GLU A 5 19.53 13.52 -5.79
C GLU A 5 19.48 13.13 -7.27
N LYS A 6 18.28 12.88 -7.81
CA LYS A 6 18.09 12.63 -9.26
C LYS A 6 18.53 13.80 -10.15
N MET A 7 18.58 15.02 -9.62
CA MET A 7 19.14 16.19 -10.31
C MET A 7 20.68 16.29 -10.19
N GLY A 8 21.34 15.28 -9.61
CA GLY A 8 22.79 15.24 -9.42
C GLY A 8 23.28 16.11 -8.27
N LYS A 9 22.42 16.38 -7.28
CA LYS A 9 22.77 17.17 -6.10
C LYS A 9 22.64 16.31 -4.83
N PRO A 10 23.74 16.09 -4.08
CA PRO A 10 23.69 15.38 -2.80
C PRO A 10 22.67 16.01 -1.85
N ALA A 11 21.82 15.19 -1.24
CA ALA A 11 20.73 15.63 -0.38
C ALA A 11 20.44 14.57 0.70
N VAL A 12 20.80 14.90 1.94
CA VAL A 12 20.58 14.04 3.12
C VAL A 12 19.39 14.57 3.93
N PRO A 13 18.29 13.82 4.08
CA PRO A 13 17.18 14.20 4.95
C PRO A 13 17.59 14.15 6.42
N ILE A 14 17.02 15.06 7.21
CA ILE A 14 16.98 14.95 8.68
C ILE A 14 15.64 14.34 9.05
N VAL A 15 15.67 13.11 9.56
CA VAL A 15 14.48 12.31 9.89
C VAL A 15 14.27 12.36 11.39
N SER A 16 13.03 12.58 11.83
CA SER A 16 12.70 12.45 13.25
C SER A 16 12.56 10.98 13.61
N GLY A 17 13.12 10.53 14.75
CA GLY A 17 13.22 9.10 15.10
C GLY A 17 11.92 8.30 15.20
N ARG A 18 10.74 8.95 15.10
CA ARG A 18 9.44 8.27 14.96
C ARG A 18 9.07 7.92 13.51
N PHE A 19 9.90 8.29 12.54
CA PHE A 19 9.66 8.19 11.10
C PHE A 19 10.81 7.46 10.37
N GLU A 20 11.62 6.69 11.10
CA GLU A 20 12.71 5.91 10.49
C GLU A 20 12.18 4.86 9.50
N ASP A 21 11.19 4.07 9.92
CA ASP A 21 10.54 3.08 9.05
C ASP A 21 9.86 3.70 7.84
N ASP A 22 9.28 4.90 7.99
CA ASP A 22 8.72 5.70 6.89
C ASP A 22 9.80 6.16 5.91
N ALA A 23 10.92 6.67 6.42
CA ALA A 23 12.04 7.08 5.57
C ALA A 23 12.61 5.90 4.77
N LEU A 24 12.78 4.74 5.40
CA LEU A 24 13.23 3.50 4.75
C LEU A 24 12.22 2.95 3.74
N ALA A 25 10.93 2.97 4.06
CA ALA A 25 9.90 2.50 3.13
C ALA A 25 9.76 3.45 1.92
N SER A 26 9.76 4.75 2.17
CA SER A 26 9.70 5.80 1.16
C SER A 26 10.93 5.79 0.25
N SER A 27 12.13 5.57 0.79
CA SER A 27 13.36 5.52 0.00
C SER A 27 13.33 4.40 -1.03
N ARG A 28 12.92 3.20 -0.61
CA ARG A 28 12.71 2.06 -1.50
C ARG A 28 11.62 2.32 -2.53
N ALA A 29 10.45 2.79 -2.08
CA ALA A 29 9.30 3.06 -2.95
C ALA A 29 9.61 4.08 -4.06
N PHE A 30 10.44 5.09 -3.78
CA PHE A 30 10.74 6.16 -4.72
C PHE A 30 12.05 5.96 -5.51
N GLY A 31 12.61 4.74 -5.45
CA GLY A 31 13.72 4.30 -6.28
C GLY A 31 15.10 4.69 -5.78
N MET A 32 15.27 4.90 -4.48
CA MET A 32 16.57 5.19 -3.84
C MET A 32 16.71 4.40 -2.53
N PRO A 33 16.79 3.06 -2.58
CA PRO A 33 16.82 2.20 -1.40
C PRO A 33 17.97 2.52 -0.44
N ASP A 34 19.10 2.99 -0.97
CA ASP A 34 20.32 3.30 -0.24
C ASP A 34 20.42 4.78 0.20
N LEU A 35 19.30 5.53 0.16
CA LEU A 35 19.23 6.92 0.59
C LEU A 35 19.76 7.06 2.02
N GLN A 36 20.82 7.83 2.18
CA GLN A 36 21.38 8.18 3.48
C GLN A 36 20.52 9.28 4.13
N PHE A 37 20.30 9.18 5.44
CA PHE A 37 19.61 10.18 6.26
C PHE A 37 20.18 10.18 7.68
N VAL A 38 20.02 11.28 8.40
CA VAL A 38 20.40 11.39 9.82
C VAL A 38 19.16 11.43 10.69
N ILE A 39 19.26 10.94 11.93
CA ILE A 39 18.11 10.84 12.84
C ILE A 39 18.23 11.85 13.98
N VAL A 40 17.19 12.69 14.15
CA VAL A 40 17.00 13.53 15.34
C VAL A 40 15.90 12.97 16.24
N PRO A 41 15.99 13.16 17.57
CA PRO A 41 15.06 12.53 18.50
C PRO A 41 13.62 13.06 18.42
N ARG A 42 13.41 14.31 17.96
CA ARG A 42 12.09 14.97 18.03
C ARG A 42 11.68 15.60 16.72
N ILE A 43 10.37 15.56 16.47
CA ILE A 43 9.74 16.33 15.39
C ILE A 43 9.95 17.83 15.60
N TYR A 44 10.28 18.55 14.53
CA TYR A 44 10.48 20.01 14.58
C TYR A 44 9.17 20.78 14.75
N ARG A 45 8.05 20.23 14.27
CA ARG A 45 6.74 20.90 14.37
C ARG A 45 6.35 21.04 15.85
N ASN A 46 6.11 22.28 16.28
CA ASN A 46 5.78 22.67 17.66
C ASN A 46 6.90 22.41 18.69
N LEU A 47 8.14 22.21 18.25
CA LEU A 47 9.29 22.11 19.14
C LEU A 47 9.86 23.51 19.43
N ALA A 48 10.32 23.75 20.65
CA ALA A 48 10.94 25.02 21.02
C ALA A 48 12.23 25.25 20.22
N ASP A 49 12.45 26.48 19.76
CA ASP A 49 13.56 26.84 18.87
C ASP A 49 14.93 26.38 19.38
N ASN A 50 15.19 26.53 20.69
CA ASN A 50 16.45 26.09 21.28
C ASN A 50 16.66 24.58 21.16
N LEU A 51 15.58 23.79 21.32
CA LEU A 51 15.64 22.34 21.18
C LEU A 51 15.77 21.93 19.71
N CYS A 52 15.16 22.68 18.78
CA CYS A 52 15.38 22.49 17.34
C CYS A 52 16.85 22.66 16.98
N VAL A 53 17.49 23.72 17.49
CA VAL A 53 18.91 23.99 17.26
C VAL A 53 19.76 22.87 17.88
N THR A 54 19.63 22.62 19.18
CA THR A 54 20.48 21.66 19.89
C THR A 54 20.41 20.25 19.29
N GLN A 55 19.21 19.74 18.97
CA GLN A 55 19.11 18.39 18.38
C GLN A 55 19.68 18.31 16.96
N THR A 56 19.71 19.43 16.23
CA THR A 56 20.28 19.47 14.88
C THR A 56 21.80 19.51 14.97
N GLU A 57 22.34 20.34 15.87
CA GLU A 57 23.78 20.44 16.13
C GLU A 57 24.41 19.08 16.47
N GLU A 58 23.69 18.26 17.26
CA GLU A 58 24.12 16.92 17.65
C GLU A 58 24.35 15.95 16.47
N VAL A 59 23.71 16.19 15.31
CA VAL A 59 23.83 15.33 14.12
C VAL A 59 24.57 16.00 12.95
N MET A 60 25.12 17.20 13.15
CA MET A 60 25.74 17.97 12.06
C MET A 60 26.96 17.28 11.45
N ASP A 61 27.81 16.67 12.27
CA ASP A 61 29.01 15.98 11.78
C ASP A 61 28.64 14.76 10.91
N GLU A 62 27.63 14.00 11.33
CA GLU A 62 27.07 12.88 10.56
C GLU A 62 26.44 13.38 9.25
N LEU A 63 25.68 14.47 9.30
CA LEU A 63 25.05 15.08 8.11
C LEU A 63 26.10 15.49 7.08
N ILE A 64 27.18 16.15 7.52
CA ILE A 64 28.30 16.54 6.66
C ILE A 64 28.98 15.30 6.06
N SER A 65 29.21 14.27 6.88
CA SER A 65 29.80 13.01 6.41
C SER A 65 28.96 12.37 5.30
N CYS A 66 27.64 12.22 5.51
CA CYS A 66 26.72 11.66 4.52
C CYS A 66 26.66 12.48 3.22
N LEU A 67 26.79 13.82 3.30
CA LEU A 67 26.77 14.71 2.13
C LEU A 67 28.07 14.69 1.32
N THR A 68 29.18 14.21 1.90
CA THR A 68 30.52 14.34 1.31
C THR A 68 31.21 13.01 1.01
N ALA A 69 30.69 11.90 1.52
CA ALA A 69 31.19 10.56 1.21
C ALA A 69 30.69 10.06 -0.16
N ASP A 70 31.57 9.39 -0.91
CA ASP A 70 31.19 8.69 -2.13
C ASP A 70 30.44 7.39 -1.75
N SER A 71 29.17 7.27 -2.14
CA SER A 71 28.38 6.05 -1.96
C SER A 71 28.53 5.12 -3.16
N THR A 72 28.87 3.85 -2.90
CA THR A 72 28.79 2.76 -3.88
C THR A 72 27.45 2.03 -3.69
N ASN A 73 26.58 2.09 -4.69
CA ASN A 73 25.30 1.40 -4.68
C ASN A 73 25.49 -0.05 -5.13
N ASP A 74 25.25 -0.99 -4.23
CA ASP A 74 25.09 -2.41 -4.54
C ASP A 74 23.70 -2.86 -4.07
N THR A 75 22.71 -2.73 -4.96
CA THR A 75 21.38 -3.28 -4.71
C THR A 75 21.33 -4.70 -5.27
N THR A 76 21.25 -5.69 -4.39
CA THR A 76 21.05 -7.09 -4.80
C THR A 76 19.54 -7.34 -4.91
N PRO A 77 19.02 -7.83 -6.05
CA PRO A 77 17.62 -8.25 -6.12
C PRO A 77 17.39 -9.45 -5.19
N GLU A 78 16.42 -9.36 -4.29
CA GLU A 78 15.94 -10.54 -3.56
C GLU A 78 15.08 -11.39 -4.50
N ASP A 79 15.49 -12.64 -4.72
CA ASP A 79 14.67 -13.67 -5.35
C ASP A 79 13.50 -13.99 -4.42
N GLN A 80 12.30 -13.52 -4.76
CA GLN A 80 11.08 -13.85 -4.04
C GLN A 80 10.36 -15.01 -4.72
N GLU A 81 10.04 -16.03 -3.92
CA GLU A 81 9.24 -17.17 -4.34
C GLU A 81 7.83 -16.69 -4.73
N SER A 82 7.42 -16.91 -5.98
CA SER A 82 6.17 -16.36 -6.54
C SER A 82 4.91 -17.09 -6.08
N THR A 83 5.04 -18.19 -5.35
CA THR A 83 3.91 -19.05 -4.96
C THR A 83 4.15 -19.64 -3.58
N LEU A 84 3.12 -19.59 -2.73
CA LEU A 84 3.16 -20.12 -1.38
C LEU A 84 2.23 -21.33 -1.25
N ARG A 85 2.69 -22.36 -0.54
CA ARG A 85 1.91 -23.56 -0.24
C ARG A 85 1.65 -23.67 1.26
N TYR A 86 0.41 -23.97 1.64
CA TYR A 86 0.01 -24.22 3.02
C TYR A 86 -0.57 -25.63 3.15
N GLU A 87 -0.14 -26.36 4.17
CA GLU A 87 -0.56 -27.73 4.44
C GLU A 87 -1.19 -27.84 5.84
N GLY A 88 -2.20 -28.70 5.97
CA GLY A 88 -2.95 -28.93 7.19
C GLY A 88 -3.56 -30.33 7.25
N GLU A 89 -4.18 -30.67 8.38
CA GLU A 89 -4.86 -31.96 8.56
C GLU A 89 -5.97 -32.16 7.51
N ASP A 90 -6.61 -31.07 7.13
CA ASP A 90 -7.54 -30.99 6.01
C ASP A 90 -7.43 -29.62 5.30
N ARG A 91 -8.31 -29.38 4.33
CA ARG A 91 -8.35 -28.12 3.58
C ARG A 91 -8.69 -26.92 4.47
N PHE A 92 -9.53 -27.11 5.49
CA PHE A 92 -9.93 -26.02 6.37
C PHE A 92 -8.76 -25.58 7.27
N ASP A 93 -8.04 -26.53 7.86
CA ASP A 93 -6.82 -26.27 8.64
C ASP A 93 -5.74 -25.57 7.79
N ALA A 94 -5.53 -25.99 6.54
CA ALA A 94 -4.61 -25.32 5.62
C ALA A 94 -4.98 -23.85 5.38
N ILE A 95 -6.28 -23.54 5.22
CA ILE A 95 -6.78 -22.17 5.04
C ILE A 95 -6.61 -21.33 6.32
N LEU A 96 -6.83 -21.92 7.50
CA LEU A 96 -6.60 -21.23 8.77
C LEU A 96 -5.12 -20.87 8.96
N LYS A 97 -4.21 -21.79 8.63
CA LYS A 97 -2.75 -21.53 8.65
C LYS A 97 -2.35 -20.44 7.67
N MET A 98 -2.90 -20.46 6.44
CA MET A 98 -2.71 -19.39 5.46
C MET A 98 -3.18 -18.04 6.01
N ASN A 99 -4.39 -17.97 6.57
CA ASN A 99 -4.94 -16.74 7.14
C ASN A 99 -4.06 -16.21 8.27
N SER A 100 -3.58 -17.08 9.16
CA SER A 100 -2.66 -16.70 10.24
C SER A 100 -1.34 -16.12 9.70
N ASP A 101 -0.76 -16.74 8.68
CA ASP A 101 0.48 -16.25 8.06
C ASP A 101 0.26 -14.92 7.32
N TYR A 102 -0.81 -14.78 6.55
CA TYR A 102 -1.14 -13.55 5.84
C TYR A 102 -1.36 -12.38 6.80
N THR A 103 -2.10 -12.59 7.89
CA THR A 103 -2.26 -11.56 8.92
C THR A 103 -0.93 -11.21 9.58
N ARG A 104 -0.08 -12.20 9.88
CA ARG A 104 1.25 -11.96 10.48
C ARG A 104 2.20 -11.18 9.56
N ARG A 105 2.11 -11.39 8.25
CA ARG A 105 2.88 -10.66 7.22
C ARG A 105 2.26 -9.30 6.88
N ASP A 106 1.13 -8.97 7.48
CA ASP A 106 0.33 -7.81 7.17
C ASP A 106 -0.13 -7.80 5.70
N TRP A 107 -0.54 -8.93 5.14
CA TRP A 107 -1.06 -9.05 3.76
C TRP A 107 -2.58 -9.18 3.69
N SER A 108 -3.25 -9.25 4.84
CA SER A 108 -4.70 -9.28 4.98
C SER A 108 -5.21 -7.99 5.65
N ASP A 109 -6.52 -7.89 5.77
CA ASP A 109 -7.23 -6.85 6.52
C ASP A 109 -7.73 -7.38 7.88
N ALA A 110 -7.05 -8.38 8.44
CA ALA A 110 -7.39 -9.10 9.68
C ALA A 110 -8.78 -9.78 9.70
N LEU A 111 -9.50 -9.76 8.58
CA LEU A 111 -10.69 -10.57 8.35
C LEU A 111 -10.30 -11.86 7.63
N PRO A 112 -11.13 -12.92 7.69
CA PRO A 112 -10.91 -14.10 6.87
C PRO A 112 -10.78 -13.74 5.38
N VAL A 113 -9.73 -14.27 4.74
CA VAL A 113 -9.46 -14.14 3.31
C VAL A 113 -9.54 -15.50 2.62
N PHE A 114 -9.91 -15.47 1.35
CA PHE A 114 -9.94 -16.65 0.49
C PHE A 114 -8.57 -16.89 -0.16
N PRO A 115 -8.13 -18.15 -0.34
CA PRO A 115 -6.87 -18.41 -1.03
C PRO A 115 -6.90 -17.90 -2.48
N PRO A 116 -5.96 -17.05 -2.91
CA PRO A 116 -5.87 -16.59 -4.29
C PRO A 116 -5.20 -17.67 -5.16
N THR A 117 -5.88 -18.79 -5.37
CA THR A 117 -5.37 -19.88 -6.22
C THR A 117 -5.32 -19.44 -7.69
N GLU A 118 -4.45 -20.04 -8.48
CA GLU A 118 -4.33 -19.76 -9.92
C GLU A 118 -5.69 -19.79 -10.65
N SER A 119 -6.54 -20.78 -10.32
CA SER A 119 -7.89 -20.89 -10.89
C SER A 119 -8.79 -19.71 -10.49
N ALA A 120 -8.77 -19.29 -9.21
CA ALA A 120 -9.58 -18.18 -8.74
C ALA A 120 -9.13 -16.85 -9.35
N VAL A 121 -7.81 -16.68 -9.51
CA VAL A 121 -7.23 -15.51 -10.18
C VAL A 121 -7.60 -15.51 -11.67
N ALA A 122 -7.48 -16.65 -12.37
CA ALA A 122 -7.85 -16.77 -13.77
C ALA A 122 -9.35 -16.48 -14.02
N ASP A 123 -10.23 -16.99 -13.15
CA ASP A 123 -11.67 -16.70 -13.20
C ASP A 123 -11.92 -15.19 -13.06
N LEU A 124 -11.25 -14.52 -12.12
CA LEU A 124 -11.38 -13.07 -11.97
C LEU A 124 -10.87 -12.29 -13.18
N ILE A 125 -9.73 -12.69 -13.75
CA ILE A 125 -9.19 -12.05 -14.96
C ILE A 125 -10.19 -12.15 -16.11
N SER A 126 -11.00 -13.22 -16.20
CA SER A 126 -12.05 -13.33 -17.22
C SER A 126 -13.19 -12.30 -17.08
N GLY A 127 -13.25 -11.57 -15.97
CA GLY A 127 -14.20 -10.47 -15.71
C GLY A 127 -13.85 -9.16 -16.41
N THR A 128 -12.71 -9.09 -17.11
CA THR A 128 -12.25 -7.92 -17.87
C THR A 128 -11.76 -8.32 -19.27
N SER A 129 -11.72 -7.35 -20.18
CA SER A 129 -11.12 -7.52 -21.51
C SER A 129 -9.63 -7.19 -21.56
N LEU A 130 -9.06 -6.73 -20.44
CA LEU A 130 -7.64 -6.39 -20.33
C LEU A 130 -6.80 -7.67 -20.11
N PRO A 131 -5.60 -7.78 -20.72
CA PRO A 131 -4.71 -8.91 -20.48
C PRO A 131 -4.15 -8.86 -19.04
N SER A 132 -3.72 -10.03 -18.53
CA SER A 132 -3.28 -10.19 -17.13
C SER A 132 -2.08 -9.31 -16.76
N ASP A 133 -1.18 -9.06 -17.71
CA ASP A 133 0.03 -8.24 -17.58
C ASP A 133 -0.22 -6.74 -17.83
N HIS A 134 -1.44 -6.35 -18.19
CA HIS A 134 -1.77 -4.95 -18.40
C HIS A 134 -1.58 -4.15 -17.11
N ILE A 135 -0.68 -3.17 -17.15
CA ILE A 135 -0.46 -2.23 -16.06
C ILE A 135 -1.57 -1.18 -16.08
N VAL A 136 -2.42 -1.21 -15.05
CA VAL A 136 -3.52 -0.26 -14.86
C VAL A 136 -2.96 1.08 -14.38
N CYS A 137 -2.05 1.06 -13.41
CA CYS A 137 -1.33 2.22 -12.90
C CYS A 137 -0.12 1.82 -12.02
N ASP A 138 0.68 2.80 -11.64
CA ASP A 138 1.59 2.77 -10.50
C ASP A 138 0.82 3.18 -9.23
N MET A 139 0.54 2.22 -8.36
CA MET A 139 -0.43 2.42 -7.28
C MET A 139 0.18 3.18 -6.09
N PRO A 140 -0.36 4.34 -5.70
CA PRO A 140 0.07 5.08 -4.53
C PRO A 140 -0.20 4.29 -3.22
N PRO A 141 0.50 4.60 -2.11
CA PRO A 141 1.60 5.56 -1.99
C PRO A 141 2.97 5.01 -2.41
N GLY A 142 3.14 3.69 -2.47
CA GLY A 142 4.40 3.01 -2.75
C GLY A 142 4.76 2.85 -4.23
N PHE A 143 3.86 3.24 -5.13
CA PHE A 143 3.99 3.17 -6.60
C PHE A 143 4.29 1.77 -7.15
N GLY A 144 3.78 0.73 -6.50
CA GLY A 144 3.84 -0.63 -7.03
C GLY A 144 3.03 -0.75 -8.32
N LEU A 145 3.56 -1.46 -9.32
CA LEU A 145 2.88 -1.66 -10.60
C LEU A 145 1.63 -2.54 -10.41
N ALA A 146 0.45 -1.94 -10.55
CA ALA A 146 -0.85 -2.59 -10.47
C ALA A 146 -1.21 -3.23 -11.82
N THR A 147 -0.78 -4.46 -12.03
CA THR A 147 -1.26 -5.27 -13.15
C THR A 147 -2.66 -5.81 -12.88
N VAL A 148 -3.39 -6.17 -13.93
CA VAL A 148 -4.70 -6.85 -13.80
C VAL A 148 -4.59 -8.11 -12.95
N GLU A 149 -3.52 -8.90 -13.12
CA GLU A 149 -3.27 -10.09 -12.30
C GLU A 149 -3.10 -9.76 -10.81
N LYS A 150 -2.30 -8.74 -10.46
CA LYS A 150 -2.12 -8.34 -9.06
C LYS A 150 -3.41 -7.80 -8.43
N ILE A 151 -4.22 -7.07 -9.20
CA ILE A 151 -5.55 -6.64 -8.77
C ILE A 151 -6.46 -7.86 -8.56
N ALA A 152 -6.42 -8.85 -9.45
CA ALA A 152 -7.19 -10.08 -9.33
C ALA A 152 -6.77 -10.91 -8.11
N ILE A 153 -5.48 -11.02 -7.79
CA ILE A 153 -4.97 -11.69 -6.57
C ILE A 153 -5.59 -11.06 -5.31
N ASN A 154 -5.55 -9.73 -5.21
CA ASN A 154 -6.12 -9.00 -4.06
C ASN A 154 -7.65 -9.09 -4.02
N SER A 155 -8.28 -9.13 -5.18
CA SER A 155 -9.73 -9.31 -5.31
C SER A 155 -10.16 -10.72 -4.90
N ALA A 156 -9.36 -11.75 -5.21
CA ALA A 156 -9.59 -13.12 -4.77
C ALA A 156 -9.55 -13.23 -3.25
N LEU A 157 -8.56 -12.61 -2.59
CA LEU A 157 -8.47 -12.55 -1.13
C LEU A 157 -9.77 -12.01 -0.49
N ALA A 158 -10.38 -10.99 -1.09
CA ALA A 158 -11.64 -10.41 -0.64
C ALA A 158 -12.89 -11.24 -0.96
N GLY A 159 -12.79 -12.28 -1.80
CA GLY A 159 -13.94 -13.05 -2.29
C GLY A 159 -14.70 -12.38 -3.44
N ALA A 160 -14.01 -11.59 -4.25
CA ALA A 160 -14.61 -10.99 -5.44
C ALA A 160 -15.06 -12.03 -6.48
N LYS A 161 -15.93 -11.58 -7.38
CA LYS A 161 -16.39 -12.34 -8.55
C LYS A 161 -15.98 -11.62 -9.83
N PRO A 162 -15.98 -12.31 -10.98
CA PRO A 162 -15.56 -11.70 -12.25
C PRO A 162 -16.36 -10.43 -12.58
N GLU A 163 -17.67 -10.42 -12.31
CA GLU A 163 -18.54 -9.26 -12.51
C GLU A 163 -18.16 -8.01 -11.69
N HIS A 164 -17.38 -8.15 -10.62
CA HIS A 164 -16.90 -7.03 -9.80
C HIS A 164 -15.64 -6.36 -10.37
N MET A 165 -14.88 -7.08 -11.21
CA MET A 165 -13.54 -6.66 -11.65
C MET A 165 -13.50 -5.32 -12.38
N PRO A 166 -14.45 -4.98 -13.28
CA PRO A 166 -14.46 -3.67 -13.91
C PRO A 166 -14.55 -2.52 -12.90
N ILE A 167 -15.29 -2.69 -11.80
CA ILE A 167 -15.43 -1.68 -10.74
C ILE A 167 -14.13 -1.56 -9.94
N ILE A 168 -13.52 -2.69 -9.56
CA ILE A 168 -12.29 -2.70 -8.74
C ILE A 168 -11.12 -2.11 -9.54
N ILE A 169 -10.95 -2.50 -10.80
CA ILE A 169 -9.92 -1.95 -11.70
C ILE A 169 -10.12 -0.43 -11.88
N ALA A 170 -11.36 0.00 -12.12
CA ALA A 170 -11.67 1.42 -12.24
C ALA A 170 -11.37 2.18 -10.93
N ALA A 171 -11.69 1.61 -9.76
CA ALA A 171 -11.39 2.22 -8.47
C ALA A 171 -9.89 2.43 -8.25
N VAL A 172 -9.07 1.40 -8.54
CA VAL A 172 -7.61 1.48 -8.47
C VAL A 172 -7.06 2.57 -9.40
N LYS A 173 -7.54 2.61 -10.65
CA LYS A 173 -7.16 3.64 -11.61
C LYS A 173 -7.57 5.05 -11.17
N CYS A 174 -8.80 5.21 -10.71
CA CYS A 174 -9.31 6.50 -10.24
C CYS A 174 -8.44 7.07 -9.13
N LEU A 175 -8.01 6.24 -8.19
CA LEU A 175 -7.13 6.69 -7.10
C LEU A 175 -5.78 7.22 -7.62
N SER A 176 -5.13 6.53 -8.56
CA SER A 176 -3.87 7.00 -9.15
C SER A 176 -4.03 8.30 -9.94
N GLU A 177 -5.24 8.64 -10.38
CA GLU A 177 -5.56 9.88 -11.08
C GLU A 177 -6.09 10.98 -10.14
N MET A 178 -6.14 10.74 -8.81
CA MET A 178 -6.64 11.73 -7.84
C MET A 178 -5.63 12.85 -7.59
N GLY A 179 -5.93 14.05 -8.11
CA GLY A 179 -5.10 15.24 -7.91
C GLY A 179 -3.73 15.11 -8.55
N GLU A 180 -2.81 16.04 -8.24
CA GLU A 180 -1.49 16.10 -8.89
C GLU A 180 -0.55 14.95 -8.51
N HIS A 181 -0.82 14.24 -7.40
CA HIS A 181 0.07 13.21 -6.85
C HIS A 181 -0.64 11.85 -6.67
N GLY A 182 -1.72 11.60 -7.42
CA GLY A 182 -2.44 10.33 -7.41
C GLY A 182 -2.83 9.85 -6.01
N GLY A 183 -3.51 10.67 -5.21
CA GLY A 183 -3.98 10.30 -3.87
C GLY A 183 -2.90 10.06 -2.80
N LYS A 184 -1.60 10.02 -3.14
CA LYS A 184 -0.49 9.74 -2.21
C LYS A 184 -0.53 10.61 -0.95
N SER A 185 -0.77 11.91 -1.09
CA SER A 185 -0.80 12.85 0.03
C SER A 185 -1.91 12.57 1.04
N LEU A 186 -3.00 11.91 0.60
CA LEU A 186 -4.10 11.50 1.47
C LEU A 186 -3.75 10.23 2.24
N LEU A 187 -3.01 9.31 1.61
CA LEU A 187 -2.68 7.99 2.17
C LEU A 187 -1.46 8.01 3.10
N MET A 188 -0.53 8.96 2.94
CA MET A 188 0.65 9.10 3.81
C MET A 188 0.50 10.18 4.89
N SER A 189 -0.74 10.51 5.25
CA SER A 189 -1.04 11.56 6.21
C SER A 189 -1.04 11.03 7.64
N THR A 190 -0.85 11.90 8.62
CA THR A 190 -1.16 11.60 10.04
C THR A 190 -2.65 11.75 10.36
N SER A 191 -3.45 12.21 9.38
CA SER A 191 -4.90 12.39 9.49
C SER A 191 -5.64 11.18 8.91
N PRO A 192 -6.80 10.79 9.48
CA PRO A 192 -7.55 9.62 9.04
C PRO A 192 -8.34 9.87 7.76
N HIS A 193 -7.69 9.67 6.62
CA HIS A 193 -8.34 9.71 5.32
C HIS A 193 -8.65 8.29 4.86
N ALA A 194 -9.94 8.01 4.64
CA ALA A 194 -10.41 6.77 4.03
C ALA A 194 -11.07 7.10 2.68
N PRO A 195 -10.65 6.44 1.57
CA PRO A 195 -11.32 6.62 0.29
C PRO A 195 -12.79 6.16 0.34
N ILE A 196 -13.68 6.93 -0.27
CA ILE A 196 -15.07 6.53 -0.52
C ILE A 196 -15.22 6.24 -2.01
N LEU A 197 -15.62 5.02 -2.34
CA LEU A 197 -15.91 4.63 -3.72
C LEU A 197 -17.37 4.98 -4.06
N VAL A 198 -17.55 5.80 -5.09
CA VAL A 198 -18.87 6.14 -5.64
C VAL A 198 -18.97 5.53 -7.03
N VAL A 199 -19.85 4.54 -7.19
CA VAL A 199 -20.08 3.86 -8.47
C VAL A 199 -21.36 4.41 -9.09
N ASN A 200 -21.26 4.93 -10.31
CA ASN A 200 -22.39 5.44 -11.07
C ASN A 200 -22.53 4.69 -12.39
N GLY A 201 -23.76 4.30 -12.74
CA GLY A 201 -24.09 3.66 -14.01
C GLY A 201 -24.84 2.33 -13.86
N PRO A 202 -25.21 1.69 -14.99
CA PRO A 202 -25.96 0.43 -15.01
C PRO A 202 -25.27 -0.69 -14.23
N ILE A 203 -23.94 -0.77 -14.34
CA ILE A 203 -23.13 -1.81 -13.68
C ILE A 203 -23.36 -1.86 -12.18
N ALA A 204 -23.60 -0.72 -11.51
CA ALA A 204 -23.86 -0.70 -10.07
C ALA A 204 -25.12 -1.50 -9.70
N LYS A 205 -26.15 -1.44 -10.55
CA LYS A 205 -27.39 -2.23 -10.36
C LYS A 205 -27.20 -3.67 -10.79
N GLU A 206 -26.47 -3.92 -11.88
CA GLU A 206 -26.22 -5.25 -12.42
C GLU A 206 -25.47 -6.15 -11.44
N VAL A 207 -24.45 -5.62 -10.77
CA VAL A 207 -23.69 -6.36 -9.74
C VAL A 207 -24.37 -6.38 -8.38
N GLY A 208 -25.47 -5.64 -8.20
CA GLY A 208 -26.21 -5.59 -6.94
C GLY A 208 -25.55 -4.77 -5.83
N LEU A 209 -24.80 -3.70 -6.16
CA LEU A 209 -24.35 -2.74 -5.15
C LEU A 209 -25.55 -2.15 -4.41
N ASN A 210 -25.48 -2.08 -3.08
CA ASN A 210 -26.55 -1.50 -2.28
C ASN A 210 -26.43 0.03 -2.23
N PRO A 211 -27.39 0.77 -2.82
CA PRO A 211 -27.35 2.24 -2.82
C PRO A 211 -27.94 2.84 -1.54
N ARG A 212 -28.54 2.02 -0.65
CA ARG A 212 -29.28 2.49 0.53
C ARG A 212 -28.39 2.65 1.76
N SER A 213 -27.25 1.98 1.80
CA SER A 213 -26.28 2.11 2.90
C SER A 213 -24.86 2.10 2.34
N ALA A 214 -24.13 3.18 2.57
CA ALA A 214 -22.73 3.30 2.17
C ALA A 214 -21.78 2.54 3.11
N LEU A 215 -22.19 2.33 4.38
CA LEU A 215 -21.35 1.75 5.43
C LEU A 215 -22.07 0.60 6.14
N GLY A 216 -21.28 -0.29 6.73
CA GLY A 216 -21.75 -1.28 7.72
C GLY A 216 -21.84 -2.72 7.20
N PRO A 217 -21.85 -3.69 8.12
CA PRO A 217 -21.96 -5.10 7.79
C PRO A 217 -23.38 -5.47 7.34
N GLY A 218 -23.53 -6.65 6.73
CA GLY A 218 -24.84 -7.26 6.49
C GLY A 218 -25.00 -7.81 5.07
N ARG A 219 -26.02 -8.64 4.89
CA ARG A 219 -26.33 -9.33 3.64
C ARG A 219 -26.48 -8.36 2.47
N ASP A 220 -27.24 -7.29 2.64
CA ASP A 220 -27.48 -6.31 1.58
C ASP A 220 -26.18 -5.57 1.18
N ASN A 221 -25.20 -5.49 2.07
CA ASN A 221 -23.91 -4.83 1.81
C ASN A 221 -22.80 -5.80 1.36
N GLU A 222 -23.09 -7.08 1.16
CA GLU A 222 -22.09 -8.10 0.80
C GLU A 222 -21.19 -7.64 -0.36
N ILE A 223 -21.79 -7.14 -1.45
CA ILE A 223 -21.06 -6.67 -2.64
C ILE A 223 -20.25 -5.40 -2.34
N ASN A 224 -20.83 -4.46 -1.59
CA ASN A 224 -20.13 -3.24 -1.17
C ASN A 224 -18.88 -3.59 -0.35
N ILE A 225 -19.00 -4.55 0.57
CA ILE A 225 -17.91 -5.01 1.44
C ILE A 225 -16.85 -5.73 0.61
N ILE A 226 -17.24 -6.64 -0.28
CA ILE A 226 -16.29 -7.37 -1.14
C ILE A 226 -15.47 -6.40 -2.01
N ILE A 227 -16.13 -5.44 -2.68
CA ILE A 227 -15.44 -4.46 -3.53
C ILE A 227 -14.55 -3.53 -2.69
N GLY A 228 -15.07 -3.04 -1.54
CA GLY A 228 -14.31 -2.19 -0.64
C GLY A 228 -13.06 -2.88 -0.08
N ARG A 229 -13.19 -4.15 0.34
CA ARG A 229 -12.07 -4.98 0.81
C ARG A 229 -11.06 -5.26 -0.30
N ALA A 230 -11.51 -5.61 -1.51
CA ALA A 230 -10.63 -5.84 -2.65
C ALA A 230 -9.79 -4.58 -2.98
N PHE A 231 -10.44 -3.41 -2.98
CA PHE A 231 -9.77 -2.13 -3.19
C PHE A 231 -8.76 -1.82 -2.07
N TYR A 232 -9.13 -2.03 -0.80
CA TYR A 232 -8.24 -1.86 0.34
C TYR A 232 -7.02 -2.80 0.27
N LEU A 233 -7.21 -4.07 -0.07
CA LEU A 233 -6.12 -5.03 -0.21
C LEU A 233 -5.17 -4.65 -1.36
N CYS A 234 -5.68 -4.06 -2.45
CA CYS A 234 -4.83 -3.48 -3.49
C CYS A 234 -3.97 -2.32 -2.94
N LEU A 235 -4.55 -1.39 -2.16
CA LEU A 235 -3.78 -0.32 -1.50
C LEU A 235 -2.67 -0.87 -0.63
N LYS A 236 -3.02 -1.87 0.17
CA LYS A 236 -2.11 -2.49 1.12
C LYS A 236 -0.96 -3.22 0.42
N ASN A 237 -1.28 -4.16 -0.47
CA ASN A 237 -0.31 -5.10 -1.03
C ASN A 237 0.37 -4.61 -2.32
N ILE A 238 -0.28 -3.75 -3.11
CA ILE A 238 0.31 -3.19 -4.33
C ILE A 238 0.82 -1.77 -4.04
N GLY A 239 -0.01 -0.95 -3.39
CA GLY A 239 0.37 0.40 -2.97
C GLY A 239 1.32 0.43 -1.77
N MET A 240 1.64 -0.72 -1.15
CA MET A 240 2.52 -0.84 0.02
C MET A 240 2.03 0.01 1.21
N TRP A 241 0.72 0.23 1.30
CA TRP A 241 0.08 1.08 2.31
C TRP A 241 -0.02 0.36 3.66
N TYR A 242 1.11 0.27 4.35
CA TYR A 242 1.26 -0.39 5.64
C TYR A 242 1.31 0.61 6.80
N PRO A 243 0.53 0.38 7.87
CA PRO A 243 0.57 1.19 9.10
C PRO A 243 1.98 1.28 9.70
N ASN A 244 2.36 2.47 10.17
CA ASN A 244 3.67 2.83 10.72
C ASN A 244 4.85 2.72 9.73
N LYS A 245 4.57 2.43 8.46
CA LYS A 245 5.56 2.51 7.38
C LYS A 245 5.21 3.68 6.49
N MET A 246 4.22 3.53 5.62
CA MET A 246 3.78 4.62 4.73
C MET A 246 2.43 5.21 5.11
N ASP A 247 1.71 4.60 6.07
CA ASP A 247 0.54 5.20 6.71
C ASP A 247 0.88 5.58 8.16
N MET A 248 0.71 6.86 8.49
CA MET A 248 0.99 7.40 9.82
C MET A 248 -0.29 7.81 10.57
N ASP A 249 -1.45 7.37 10.08
CA ASP A 249 -2.73 7.61 10.71
C ASP A 249 -2.79 7.01 12.13
N THR A 250 -3.55 7.68 12.99
CA THR A 250 -3.76 7.32 14.39
C THR A 250 -5.20 6.87 14.67
N ILE A 251 -6.10 6.90 13.66
CA ILE A 251 -7.54 6.59 13.82
C ILE A 251 -8.07 5.70 12.69
N GLY A 252 -8.21 4.40 12.94
CA GLY A 252 -9.01 3.50 12.10
C GLY A 252 -8.22 2.52 11.25
N THR A 253 -6.99 2.83 10.84
CA THR A 253 -6.00 1.83 10.42
C THR A 253 -5.41 1.16 11.66
N THR A 254 -6.24 0.37 12.35
CA THR A 254 -5.79 -0.40 13.51
C THR A 254 -4.82 -1.48 13.05
N ARG A 255 -3.63 -1.43 13.66
CA ARG A 255 -2.52 -2.39 13.65
C ARG A 255 -2.90 -3.85 13.40
#